data_AF-A0A4D7H206-F1
#
_entry.id   AF-A0A4D7H206-F1
#
_cell.length_a   1.000
_cell.length_b   1.000
_cell.length_c   1.000
_cell.angle_alpha   90.00
_cell.angle_beta   90.00
_cell.angle_gamma   90.00
#
_symmetry.space_group_name_H-M   'P 1'
#
loop_
_entity.id
_entity.type
_entity.pdbx_description
1 polymer ?
#
loop_
_entity_poly.entity_id
_entity_poly.type
_entity_poly.pdbx_seq_one_letter_code
_entity_poly.pdbx_strand_id
1 'polypeptide(L)'
;MGKKKVPNEGTVPCLVCRKRFEYLISGHLASSNCKSGSPTDIESYRDWVAEEFQIDRDDSIFEINQIQKPQYYREHAERLGLPK
;
A
#
# COMPACT_ATOMS: atom_id res chain seq x y z
N MET A 1 -16.16 9.34 22.42
CA MET A 1 -14.68 9.24 22.47
C MET A 1 -14.14 9.43 21.06
N GLY A 2 -13.55 10.59 20.77
CA GLY A 2 -12.95 10.85 19.46
C GLY A 2 -11.72 9.98 19.28
N LYS A 3 -11.73 9.08 18.29
CA LYS A 3 -10.54 8.30 17.91
C LYS A 3 -9.40 9.29 17.65
N LYS A 4 -8.36 9.24 18.48
CA LYS A 4 -7.15 10.06 18.30
C LYS A 4 -6.64 9.79 16.89
N LYS A 5 -6.60 10.81 16.03
CA LYS A 5 -6.03 10.71 14.69
C LYS A 5 -4.56 10.34 14.87
N VAL A 6 -4.19 9.11 14.53
CA VAL A 6 -2.78 8.72 14.48
C VAL A 6 -2.12 9.62 13.43
N PRO A 7 -1.07 10.36 13.78
CA PRO A 7 -0.39 11.22 12.82
C PRO A 7 0.19 10.35 11.70
N ASN A 8 0.15 10.85 10.46
CA ASN A 8 0.70 10.17 9.29
C ASN A 8 2.24 10.26 9.31
N GLU A 9 2.88 9.75 10.37
CA GLU A 9 4.33 9.79 10.52
C GLU A 9 4.96 8.53 9.92
N GLY A 10 5.92 8.70 9.00
CA GLY A 10 6.71 7.61 8.44
C GLY A 10 6.59 7.50 6.92
N THR A 11 6.94 6.33 6.39
CA THR A 11 6.88 6.05 4.95
C THR A 11 6.22 4.69 4.71
N VAL A 12 5.60 4.54 3.54
CA VAL A 12 5.04 3.30 3.02
C VAL A 12 5.94 2.80 1.88
N PRO A 13 6.31 1.51 1.86
CA PRO A 13 7.01 0.93 0.73
C PRO A 13 6.04 0.65 -0.43
N CYS A 14 6.45 0.96 -1.65
CA CYS A 14 5.85 0.37 -2.84
C CYS A 14 6.21 -1.12 -2.87
N LEU A 15 5.22 -2.01 -2.87
CA LEU A 15 5.47 -3.45 -2.85
C LEU A 15 6.07 -3.98 -4.16
N VAL A 16 5.90 -3.23 -5.24
CA VAL A 16 6.48 -3.52 -6.56
C VAL A 16 7.96 -3.15 -6.60
N CYS A 17 8.30 -1.86 -6.45
CA CYS A 17 9.67 -1.37 -6.65
C CYS A 17 10.48 -1.19 -5.36
N ARG A 18 9.88 -1.44 -4.19
CA ARG A 18 10.46 -1.32 -2.84
C ARG A 18 10.96 0.07 -2.44
N LYS A 19 10.71 1.09 -3.25
CA LYS A 19 10.94 2.50 -2.88
C LYS A 19 9.94 2.94 -1.81
N ARG A 20 10.38 3.81 -0.91
CA ARG A 20 9.58 4.32 0.21
C ARG A 20 9.06 5.71 -0.08
N PHE A 21 7.80 5.96 0.30
CA PHE A 21 7.09 7.21 0.04
C PHE A 21 6.35 7.66 1.29
N GLU A 22 6.13 8.96 1.47
CA GLU A 22 5.24 9.46 2.53
C GLU A 22 3.80 8.98 2.32
N TYR A 23 3.38 8.90 1.05
CA TYR A 23 2.11 8.32 0.63
C TYR A 23 2.27 7.64 -0.72
N LEU A 24 1.69 6.45 -0.87
CA LEU A 24 1.64 5.80 -2.16
C LEU A 24 0.51 6.42 -2.98
N ILE A 25 0.85 7.19 -4.01
CA ILE A 25 -0.14 7.85 -4.89
C ILE A 25 -0.07 7.26 -6.30
N SER A 26 -1.18 7.38 -7.04
CA SER A 26 -1.29 6.91 -8.43
C SER A 26 -0.18 7.45 -9.33
N GLY A 27 0.33 8.66 -9.06
CA GLY A 27 1.45 9.25 -9.82
C GLY A 27 2.75 8.45 -9.75
N HIS A 28 3.02 7.74 -8.64
CA HIS A 28 4.16 6.84 -8.56
C HIS A 28 3.93 5.58 -9.40
N LEU A 29 2.73 5.00 -9.32
CA LEU A 29 2.36 3.77 -10.02
C LEU A 29 2.32 3.96 -11.54
N ALA A 30 1.82 5.10 -11.99
CA ALA A 30 1.81 5.47 -13.41
C ALA A 30 3.22 5.80 -13.95
N SER A 31 4.22 5.99 -13.06
CA SER A 31 5.59 6.26 -13.47
C SER A 31 6.27 5.00 -14.00
N SER A 32 7.05 5.14 -15.07
CA SER A 32 7.95 4.09 -15.58
C SER A 32 8.94 3.57 -14.53
N ASN A 33 9.13 4.31 -13.43
CA ASN A 33 9.95 3.93 -12.28
C ASN A 33 9.39 2.78 -11.43
N CYS A 34 8.14 2.35 -11.67
CA CYS A 34 7.51 1.23 -10.98
C CYS A 34 7.68 -0.12 -11.74
N LYS A 35 8.13 -0.13 -13.01
CA LYS A 35 8.03 -1.26 -13.97
C LYS A 35 8.90 -2.50 -13.64
N SER A 36 8.51 -3.74 -13.97
CA SER A 36 7.81 -4.23 -15.18
C SER A 36 6.76 -5.32 -14.85
N GLY A 37 5.60 -5.29 -15.52
CA GLY A 37 4.39 -6.08 -15.15
C GLY A 37 3.47 -5.37 -14.16
N SER A 38 3.84 -4.15 -13.82
CA SER A 38 3.41 -3.42 -12.65
C SER A 38 2.10 -2.65 -12.82
N PRO A 39 1.28 -2.57 -11.76
CA PRO A 39 0.07 -1.77 -11.73
C PRO A 39 0.32 -0.29 -12.04
N THR A 40 -0.57 0.30 -12.84
CA THR A 40 -0.49 1.70 -13.31
C THR A 40 -1.28 2.68 -12.46
N ASP A 41 -2.13 2.15 -11.59
CA ASP A 41 -3.07 2.89 -10.77
C ASP A 41 -3.31 2.13 -9.45
N ILE A 42 -4.05 2.74 -8.53
CA ILE A 42 -4.25 2.17 -7.20
C ILE A 42 -5.11 0.90 -7.22
N GLU A 43 -6.06 0.77 -8.14
CA GLU A 43 -6.92 -0.43 -8.20
C GLU A 43 -6.14 -1.61 -8.71
N SER A 44 -5.44 -1.45 -9.84
CA SER A 44 -4.53 -2.48 -10.35
C SER A 44 -3.45 -2.82 -9.33
N TYR A 45 -3.00 -1.85 -8.52
CA TYR A 45 -2.01 -2.11 -7.46
C TYR A 45 -2.55 -2.97 -6.34
N ARG A 46 -3.82 -2.77 -5.95
CA ARG A 46 -4.46 -3.63 -4.95
C ARG A 46 -4.62 -5.05 -5.48
N ASP A 47 -5.06 -5.20 -6.73
CA ASP A 47 -5.23 -6.50 -7.35
C ASP A 47 -3.88 -7.23 -7.45
N TRP A 48 -2.84 -6.54 -7.92
CA TRP A 48 -1.49 -7.09 -7.98
C TRP A 48 -0.95 -7.49 -6.60
N VAL A 49 -1.15 -6.66 -5.56
CA VAL A 49 -0.73 -7.00 -4.20
C VAL A 49 -1.52 -8.20 -3.66
N ALA A 50 -2.82 -8.28 -3.94
CA ALA A 50 -3.65 -9.41 -3.53
C ALA A 50 -3.14 -10.72 -4.14
N GLU A 51 -2.83 -10.71 -5.44
CA GLU A 51 -2.29 -11.88 -6.14
C GLU A 51 -0.87 -12.23 -5.67
N GLU A 52 0.05 -11.26 -5.66
CA GLU A 52 1.47 -11.47 -5.36
C GLU A 52 1.70 -11.96 -3.93
N PHE A 53 0.94 -11.44 -2.96
CA PHE A 53 1.06 -11.80 -1.55
C PHE A 53 -0.01 -12.78 -1.08
N GLN A 54 -0.84 -13.29 -2.00
CA GLN A 54 -1.95 -14.21 -1.72
C GLN A 54 -2.88 -13.69 -0.60
N ILE A 55 -3.20 -12.39 -0.65
CA ILE A 55 -4.11 -11.73 0.30
C ILE A 55 -5.50 -11.71 -0.31
N ASP A 56 -6.51 -12.02 0.51
CA ASP A 56 -7.91 -11.91 0.09
C ASP A 56 -8.26 -10.47 -0.31
N ARG A 57 -8.94 -10.30 -1.45
CA ARG A 57 -9.21 -8.97 -2.02
C ARG A 57 -10.20 -8.14 -1.20
N ASP A 58 -10.99 -8.79 -0.34
CA ASP A 58 -11.88 -8.18 0.65
C ASP A 58 -11.17 -7.86 1.98
N ASP A 59 -9.86 -8.13 2.11
CA ASP A 59 -9.10 -7.74 3.30
C ASP A 59 -9.09 -6.22 3.47
N SER A 60 -9.28 -5.79 4.72
CA SER A 60 -9.18 -4.41 5.21
C SER A 60 -8.01 -3.58 4.63
N ILE A 61 -6.85 -4.18 4.31
CA ILE A 61 -5.72 -3.45 3.72
C ILE A 61 -6.06 -2.81 2.36
N PHE A 62 -7.06 -3.35 1.65
CA PHE A 62 -7.50 -2.86 0.36
C PHE A 62 -8.63 -1.82 0.46
N GLU A 63 -9.13 -1.51 1.67
CA GLU A 63 -10.02 -0.38 1.88
C GLU A 63 -9.37 0.95 1.48
N ILE A 64 -10.19 1.99 1.35
CA ILE A 64 -9.75 3.32 0.90
C ILE A 64 -8.63 3.85 1.78
N ASN A 65 -7.49 4.18 1.16
CA ASN A 65 -6.28 4.74 1.76
C ASN A 65 -5.49 3.82 2.72
N GLN A 66 -5.91 2.58 2.99
CA GLN A 66 -5.23 1.73 3.98
C GLN A 66 -3.82 1.34 3.50
N ILE A 67 -3.70 0.75 2.30
CA ILE A 67 -2.40 0.40 1.70
C ILE A 67 -1.53 1.61 1.31
N GLN A 68 -2.12 2.81 1.19
CA GLN A 68 -1.44 4.01 0.71
C GLN A 68 -0.81 4.85 1.82
N LYS A 69 -1.30 4.71 3.07
CA LYS A 69 -0.91 5.57 4.18
C LYS A 69 -0.05 4.80 5.19
N PRO A 70 1.12 5.33 5.60
CA PRO A 70 2.08 4.62 6.45
C PRO A 70 1.51 4.10 7.77
N GLN A 71 0.62 4.86 8.43
CA GLN A 71 0.04 4.45 9.72
C GLN A 71 -0.86 3.23 9.59
N TYR A 72 -1.65 3.16 8.52
CA TYR A 72 -2.57 2.05 8.28
C TYR A 72 -1.83 0.86 7.70
N TYR A 73 -0.98 1.11 6.70
CA TYR A 73 -0.16 0.09 6.08
C TYR A 73 0.63 -0.71 7.13
N ARG A 74 1.25 -0.04 8.12
CA ARG A 74 2.02 -0.73 9.17
C ARG A 74 1.18 -1.69 10.01
N GLU A 75 -0.04 -1.30 10.38
CA GLU A 75 -0.96 -2.15 11.15
C GLU A 75 -1.32 -3.42 10.36
N HIS A 76 -1.62 -3.26 9.07
CA HIS A 76 -1.93 -4.40 8.18
C HIS A 76 -0.69 -5.23 7.83
N ALA A 77 0.43 -4.59 7.57
CA ALA A 77 1.67 -5.24 7.16
C ALA A 77 2.23 -6.17 8.24
N GLU A 78 2.11 -5.78 9.50
CA GLU A 78 2.47 -6.65 10.62
C GLU A 78 1.58 -7.89 10.70
N ARG A 79 0.26 -7.71 10.50
CA ARG A 79 -0.70 -8.82 10.49
C ARG A 79 -0.51 -9.75 9.29
N LEU A 80 -0.18 -9.20 8.13
CA LEU A 80 -0.11 -9.90 6.84
C LEU A 80 1.31 -10.36 6.47
N GLY A 81 2.32 -10.03 7.28
CA GLY A 81 3.72 -10.35 6.97
C GLY A 81 4.30 -9.57 5.79
N LEU A 82 3.76 -8.38 5.49
CA LEU A 82 4.23 -7.55 4.39
C LEU A 82 5.53 -6.81 4.74
N PRO A 83 6.35 -6.46 3.72
CA PRO A 83 7.56 -5.66 3.89
C PRO A 83 7.32 -4.32 4.61
N LYS A 84 8.15 -3.99 5.60
CA LYS A 84 8.07 -2.72 6.37
C LYS A 84 9.08 -1.67 5.87
#